data_AF-A0A6P8TWH0-F1
#
_entry.id   AF-A0A6P8TWH0-F1
#
_cell.length_a   1.000
_cell.length_b   1.000
_cell.length_c   1.000
_cell.angle_alpha   90.00
_cell.angle_beta   90.00
_cell.angle_gamma   90.00
#
_symmetry.space_group_name_H-M   'P 1'
#
loop_
_entity.id
_entity.type
_entity.pdbx_description
1 polymer ?
#
loop_
_entity_poly.entity_id
_entity_poly.type
_entity_poly.pdbx_seq_one_letter_code
_entity_poly.pdbx_strand_id
1 'polypeptide(L)'
;MDITSYLVLHTSYYTASQMKAYKSLEAFNYFVCGWVNDLGTKEALNKCRLVFARVNHSQRSGETPLKTWIVAKEDGEVVTAHCNCMAGLSESCSHVGAVLFAIEAGVKMRETASCTTEKCKWLMPSHVKKIPAAPVAMIDFSSAKSKKQKLDDAIAGRTGFQL
;
A
#
# COMPACT_ATOMS: atom_id res chain seq x y z
N MET A 1 11.08 1.94 -8.09
CA MET A 1 10.63 1.38 -9.39
C MET A 1 11.02 2.38 -10.45
N ASP A 2 11.79 1.99 -11.46
CA ASP A 2 12.33 2.94 -12.45
C ASP A 2 11.43 3.03 -13.69
N ILE A 3 10.38 3.85 -13.58
CA ILE A 3 9.36 4.03 -14.61
C ILE A 3 9.94 4.70 -15.86
N THR A 4 10.80 5.70 -15.67
CA THR A 4 11.40 6.48 -16.76
C THR A 4 12.38 5.66 -17.57
N SER A 5 13.25 4.87 -16.92
CA SER A 5 14.17 4.00 -17.66
C SER A 5 13.42 2.93 -18.43
N TYR A 6 12.35 2.36 -17.87
CA TYR A 6 11.53 1.38 -18.59
C TYR A 6 10.83 2.01 -19.81
N LEU A 7 10.09 3.12 -19.64
CA LEU A 7 9.28 3.67 -20.74
C LEU A 7 10.11 4.36 -21.82
N VAL A 8 11.26 4.94 -21.49
CA VAL A 8 12.02 5.80 -22.41
C VAL A 8 13.28 5.13 -22.94
N LEU A 9 14.02 4.43 -22.08
CA LEU A 9 15.37 3.94 -22.39
C LEU A 9 15.39 2.45 -22.74
N HIS A 10 14.46 1.67 -22.20
CA HIS A 10 14.44 0.22 -22.37
C HIS A 10 14.03 -0.18 -23.78
N THR A 11 14.61 -1.29 -24.25
CA THR A 11 14.31 -1.90 -25.54
C THR A 11 13.21 -2.93 -25.38
N SER A 12 12.20 -2.89 -26.25
CA SER A 12 11.21 -3.96 -26.33
C SER A 12 11.90 -5.29 -26.63
N TYR A 13 11.51 -6.35 -25.92
CA TYR A 13 12.08 -7.69 -26.13
C TYR A 13 11.78 -8.22 -27.54
N TYR A 14 10.60 -7.89 -28.08
CA TYR A 14 10.13 -8.42 -29.35
C TYR A 14 10.66 -7.67 -30.57
N THR A 15 10.75 -6.34 -30.49
CA THR A 15 11.16 -5.51 -31.63
C THR A 15 12.60 -5.03 -31.57
N ALA A 16 13.30 -5.28 -30.45
CA ALA A 16 14.66 -4.79 -30.17
C ALA A 16 14.84 -3.26 -30.31
N SER A 17 13.74 -2.52 -30.42
CA SER A 17 13.70 -1.08 -30.55
C SER A 17 13.50 -0.43 -29.18
N GLN A 18 14.17 0.71 -28.97
CA GLN A 18 13.92 1.52 -27.77
C GLN A 18 12.46 2.01 -27.77
N MET A 19 11.79 1.87 -26.63
CA MET A 19 10.36 2.19 -26.52
C MET A 19 10.07 3.69 -26.71
N LYS A 20 11.00 4.60 -26.35
CA LYS A 20 10.90 6.07 -26.53
C LYS A 20 9.49 6.62 -26.22
N ALA A 21 8.82 6.06 -25.21
CA ALA A 21 7.40 6.26 -24.97
C ALA A 21 7.15 7.51 -24.11
N TYR A 22 7.60 8.68 -24.57
CA TYR A 22 7.43 9.95 -23.87
C TYR A 22 5.96 10.29 -23.60
N LYS A 23 5.05 9.91 -24.52
CA LYS A 23 3.60 10.08 -24.35
C LYS A 23 3.02 9.25 -23.21
N SER A 24 3.70 8.19 -22.80
CA SER A 24 3.27 7.36 -21.67
C SER A 24 3.51 8.02 -20.32
N LEU A 25 4.18 9.18 -20.27
CA LEU A 25 4.16 10.06 -19.10
C LEU A 25 2.77 10.67 -18.86
N GLU A 26 1.95 10.87 -19.91
CA GLU A 26 0.54 11.29 -19.76
C GLU A 26 -0.32 10.21 -19.06
N ALA A 27 0.20 8.98 -18.93
CA ALA A 27 -0.45 7.93 -18.17
C ALA A 27 -0.61 8.26 -16.69
N PHE A 28 0.14 9.23 -16.17
CA PHE A 28 -0.08 9.75 -14.83
C PHE A 28 -1.53 10.25 -14.65
N ASN A 29 -2.13 10.85 -15.69
CA ASN A 29 -3.52 11.30 -15.63
C ASN A 29 -4.50 10.13 -15.48
N TYR A 30 -4.23 8.96 -16.09
CA TYR A 30 -5.08 7.78 -15.95
C TYR A 30 -5.02 7.23 -14.53
N PHE A 31 -3.84 7.29 -13.91
CA PHE A 31 -3.67 6.95 -12.50
C PHE A 31 -4.42 7.95 -11.60
N VAL A 32 -4.23 9.26 -11.79
CA VAL A 32 -4.89 10.32 -10.99
C VAL A 32 -6.41 10.29 -11.13
N CYS A 33 -6.93 10.01 -12.33
CA CYS A 33 -8.37 9.87 -12.57
C CYS A 33 -8.97 8.57 -12.02
N GLY A 34 -8.18 7.70 -11.37
CA GLY A 34 -8.67 6.47 -10.75
C GLY A 34 -9.12 5.42 -11.75
N TRP A 35 -8.50 5.36 -12.94
CA TRP A 35 -8.90 4.41 -13.99
C TRP A 35 -8.24 3.04 -13.85
N VAL A 36 -7.31 2.89 -12.90
CA VAL A 36 -6.67 1.62 -12.56
C VAL A 36 -7.49 0.92 -11.47
N ASN A 37 -8.08 -0.21 -11.84
CA ASN A 37 -8.93 -1.07 -11.01
C ASN A 37 -8.26 -2.42 -10.77
N ASP A 38 -8.69 -3.12 -9.71
CA ASP A 38 -8.32 -4.50 -9.41
C ASP A 38 -6.81 -4.79 -9.47
N LEU A 39 -6.01 -3.92 -8.83
CA LEU A 39 -4.58 -4.14 -8.71
C LEU A 39 -4.32 -5.34 -7.77
N GLY A 40 -3.69 -6.38 -8.30
CA GLY A 40 -3.30 -7.55 -7.53
C GLY A 40 -1.89 -8.00 -7.89
N THR A 41 -1.25 -8.70 -6.96
CA THR A 41 0.13 -9.19 -7.12
C THR A 41 0.22 -10.67 -6.80
N LYS A 42 0.98 -11.41 -7.61
CA LYS A 42 1.35 -12.81 -7.37
C LYS A 42 2.86 -12.95 -7.49
N GLU A 43 3.43 -13.82 -6.68
CA GLU A 43 4.82 -14.22 -6.82
C GLU A 43 4.97 -15.11 -8.06
N ALA A 44 5.97 -14.82 -8.87
CA ALA A 44 6.32 -15.58 -10.07
C ALA A 44 7.68 -16.28 -9.85
N LEU A 45 8.04 -17.20 -10.75
CA LEU A 45 9.35 -17.86 -10.70
C LEU A 45 10.51 -16.84 -10.71
N ASN A 46 11.63 -17.21 -10.09
CA ASN A 46 12.89 -16.46 -10.09
C ASN A 46 12.83 -15.08 -9.40
N LYS A 47 12.15 -14.97 -8.24
CA LYS A 47 12.06 -13.72 -7.45
C LYS A 47 11.44 -12.55 -8.23
N CYS A 48 10.59 -12.87 -9.19
CA CYS A 48 9.82 -11.87 -9.94
C CYS A 48 8.41 -11.77 -9.33
N ARG A 49 7.81 -10.59 -9.39
CA ARG A 49 6.42 -10.34 -9.01
C ARG A 49 5.62 -10.04 -10.27
N LEU A 50 4.56 -10.82 -10.47
CA LEU A 50 3.54 -10.57 -11.48
C LEU A 50 2.47 -9.67 -10.87
N VAL A 51 2.29 -8.50 -11.45
CA VAL A 51 1.21 -7.56 -11.11
C VAL A 51 0.18 -7.62 -12.21
N PHE A 52 -1.09 -7.70 -11.85
CA PHE A 52 -2.21 -7.63 -12.77
C PHE A 52 -3.13 -6.50 -12.36
N ALA A 53 -3.71 -5.83 -13.36
CA ALA A 53 -4.63 -4.72 -13.18
C ALA A 53 -5.63 -4.64 -14.32
N ARG A 54 -6.76 -3.99 -14.05
CA ARG A 54 -7.77 -3.64 -15.05
C ARG A 54 -7.78 -2.13 -15.26
N VAL A 55 -7.60 -1.65 -16.48
CA VAL A 55 -7.53 -0.19 -16.75
C VAL A 55 -8.66 0.21 -17.70
N ASN A 56 -9.41 1.24 -17.34
CA ASN A 56 -10.48 1.74 -18.19
C ASN A 56 -9.94 2.36 -19.48
N HIS A 57 -10.73 2.27 -20.55
CA HIS A 57 -10.46 2.98 -21.79
C HIS A 57 -10.69 4.48 -21.61
N SER A 58 -9.80 5.31 -22.12
CA SER A 58 -9.96 6.77 -22.07
C SER A 58 -11.08 7.32 -22.93
N GLN A 59 -11.38 6.64 -24.03
CA GLN A 59 -12.37 7.10 -25.02
C GLN A 59 -13.69 6.33 -24.95
N ARG A 60 -13.75 5.25 -24.16
CA ARG A 60 -14.90 4.32 -24.11
C ARG A 60 -15.11 3.79 -22.70
N SER A 61 -15.54 4.67 -21.81
CA SER A 61 -15.69 4.41 -20.37
C SER A 61 -16.72 3.31 -20.03
N GLY A 62 -17.62 2.97 -20.96
CA GLY A 62 -18.62 1.91 -20.80
C GLY A 62 -18.17 0.53 -21.29
N GLU A 63 -16.99 0.43 -21.90
CA GLU A 63 -16.46 -0.84 -22.42
C GLU A 63 -15.70 -1.60 -21.32
N THR A 64 -15.57 -2.92 -21.48
CA THR A 64 -14.89 -3.76 -20.47
C THR A 64 -13.46 -3.29 -20.26
N PRO A 65 -12.99 -3.09 -19.02
CA PRO A 65 -11.64 -2.63 -18.75
C PRO A 65 -10.56 -3.53 -19.36
N LEU A 66 -9.49 -2.91 -19.83
CA LEU A 66 -8.34 -3.56 -20.44
C LEU A 66 -7.55 -4.32 -19.39
N LYS A 67 -7.15 -5.54 -19.73
CA LYS A 67 -6.31 -6.40 -18.89
C LYS A 67 -4.86 -6.02 -19.12
N THR A 68 -4.21 -5.59 -18.05
CA THR A 68 -2.79 -5.21 -18.05
C THR A 68 -2.05 -6.07 -17.04
N TRP A 69 -0.88 -6.57 -17.42
CA TRP A 69 0.00 -7.30 -16.52
C TRP A 69 1.43 -6.82 -16.67
N ILE A 70 2.17 -6.85 -15.57
CA ILE A 70 3.54 -6.35 -15.46
C ILE A 70 4.35 -7.37 -14.67
N VAL A 71 5.53 -7.71 -15.15
CA VAL A 71 6.51 -8.51 -14.41
C VAL A 71 7.63 -7.58 -13.98
N ALA A 72 7.83 -7.48 -12.67
CA ALA A 72 8.91 -6.69 -12.08
C ALA A 72 9.72 -7.54 -11.11
N LYS A 73 11.02 -7.29 -11.03
CA LYS A 73 11.92 -7.87 -10.02
C LYS A 73 11.76 -7.15 -8.68
N GLU A 74 12.26 -7.75 -7.61
CA GLU A 74 12.24 -7.15 -6.26
C GLU A 74 13.06 -5.86 -6.14
N ASP A 75 14.06 -5.68 -6.99
CA ASP A 75 14.86 -4.45 -7.09
C ASP A 75 14.10 -3.27 -7.73
N GLY A 76 12.91 -3.52 -8.26
CA GLY A 76 12.08 -2.51 -8.92
C GLY A 76 12.38 -2.32 -10.41
N GLU A 77 13.19 -3.20 -11.02
CA GLU A 77 13.36 -3.31 -12.47
C GLU A 77 12.12 -3.96 -13.10
N VAL A 78 11.58 -3.34 -14.14
CA VAL A 78 10.46 -3.88 -14.92
C VAL A 78 11.01 -4.72 -16.05
N VAL A 79 10.68 -6.01 -16.05
CA VAL A 79 11.17 -6.96 -17.06
C VAL A 79 10.34 -6.85 -18.34
N THR A 80 9.02 -6.90 -18.20
CA THR A 80 8.07 -6.78 -19.31
C THR A 80 6.71 -6.35 -18.78
N ALA A 81 5.95 -5.68 -19.62
CA ALA A 81 4.60 -5.26 -19.35
C ALA A 81 3.77 -5.41 -20.62
N HIS A 82 2.52 -5.82 -20.46
CA HIS A 82 1.64 -5.99 -21.60
C HIS A 82 0.23 -5.55 -21.27
N CYS A 83 -0.43 -4.98 -22.27
CA CYS A 83 -1.84 -4.59 -22.21
C CYS A 83 -2.54 -5.12 -23.46
N ASN A 84 -3.80 -5.53 -23.35
CA ASN A 84 -4.59 -5.98 -24.50
C ASN A 84 -5.16 -4.83 -25.35
N CYS A 85 -4.72 -3.59 -25.15
CA CYS A 85 -5.09 -2.47 -26.02
C CYS A 85 -4.34 -2.52 -27.35
N MET A 86 -4.83 -1.80 -28.37
CA MET A 86 -4.20 -1.75 -29.69
C MET A 86 -2.73 -1.29 -29.66
N ALA A 87 -2.38 -0.38 -28.75
CA ALA A 87 -1.01 0.08 -28.54
C ALA A 87 -0.18 -0.83 -27.62
N GLY A 88 -0.80 -1.84 -26.99
CA GLY A 88 -0.20 -2.67 -25.95
C GLY A 88 0.84 -3.66 -26.47
N LEU A 89 0.88 -3.89 -27.79
CA LEU A 89 1.95 -4.65 -28.46
C LEU A 89 3.33 -4.01 -28.30
N SER A 90 3.39 -2.71 -28.00
CA SER A 90 4.63 -1.97 -27.76
C SER A 90 5.13 -2.03 -26.32
N GLU A 91 4.44 -2.77 -25.44
CA GLU A 91 4.74 -2.91 -24.00
C GLU A 91 4.73 -1.59 -23.19
N SER A 92 4.47 -0.45 -23.85
CA SER A 92 4.68 0.89 -23.32
C SER A 92 3.47 1.80 -23.48
N CYS A 93 2.26 1.25 -23.63
CA CYS A 93 1.05 2.06 -23.76
C CYS A 93 0.73 2.83 -22.47
N SER A 94 -0.15 3.85 -22.57
CA SER A 94 -0.57 4.63 -21.40
C SER A 94 -1.23 3.80 -20.30
N HIS A 95 -1.87 2.67 -20.62
CA HIS A 95 -2.42 1.77 -19.60
C HIS A 95 -1.31 1.10 -18.77
N VAL A 96 -0.22 0.68 -19.41
CA VAL A 96 0.96 0.16 -18.71
C VAL A 96 1.57 1.23 -17.81
N GLY A 97 1.76 2.44 -18.34
CA GLY A 97 2.27 3.58 -17.56
C GLY A 97 1.41 3.85 -16.32
N ALA A 98 0.08 3.80 -16.45
CA ALA A 98 -0.84 4.07 -15.34
C ALA A 98 -0.69 3.03 -14.22
N VAL A 99 -0.54 1.76 -14.57
CA VAL A 99 -0.32 0.68 -13.62
C VAL A 99 1.06 0.81 -12.95
N LEU A 100 2.10 1.21 -13.70
CA LEU A 100 3.43 1.48 -13.14
C LEU A 100 3.38 2.61 -12.09
N PHE A 101 2.69 3.72 -12.39
CA PHE A 101 2.48 4.80 -11.42
C PHE A 101 1.68 4.35 -10.20
N ALA A 102 0.65 3.51 -10.39
CA ALA A 102 -0.13 2.95 -9.28
C ALA A 102 0.73 2.08 -8.36
N ILE A 103 1.62 1.24 -8.92
CA ILE A 103 2.56 0.42 -8.15
C ILE A 103 3.52 1.32 -7.36
N GLU A 104 4.14 2.30 -8.02
CA GLU A 104 5.09 3.20 -7.35
C GLU A 104 4.43 3.99 -6.21
N ALA A 105 3.22 4.52 -6.44
CA ALA A 105 2.45 5.19 -5.40
C ALA A 105 2.12 4.23 -4.24
N GLY A 106 1.71 2.99 -4.53
CA GLY A 106 1.44 1.97 -3.52
C GLY A 106 2.67 1.61 -2.68
N VAL A 107 3.86 1.52 -3.29
CA VAL A 107 5.12 1.30 -2.58
C VAL A 107 5.46 2.50 -1.69
N LYS A 108 5.37 3.72 -2.22
CA LYS A 108 5.59 4.95 -1.45
C LYS A 108 4.63 5.06 -0.27
N MET A 109 3.36 4.72 -0.46
CA MET A 109 2.36 4.69 0.63
C MET A 109 2.71 3.67 1.70
N ARG A 110 3.24 2.50 1.32
CA ARG A 110 3.69 1.48 2.29
C ARG A 110 4.92 1.94 3.08
N GLU A 111 5.88 2.58 2.43
CA GLU A 111 7.08 3.11 3.09
C GLU A 111 6.78 4.31 3.99
N THR A 112 5.78 5.12 3.62
CA THR A 112 5.30 6.26 4.39
C THR A 112 4.17 5.93 5.36
N ALA A 113 3.75 4.66 5.44
CA ALA A 113 2.72 4.19 6.36
C ALA A 113 3.19 4.34 7.81
N SER A 114 2.90 5.50 8.38
CA SER A 114 3.06 5.80 9.80
C SER A 114 2.02 5.04 10.62
N CYS A 115 2.29 4.86 11.91
CA CYS A 115 1.52 4.13 12.93
C CYS A 115 0.01 4.46 12.97
N THR A 116 -0.41 5.58 12.37
CA THR A 116 -1.79 6.08 12.29
C THR A 116 -2.60 5.51 11.12
N THR A 117 -1.96 4.86 10.13
CA THR A 117 -2.61 4.30 8.94
C THR A 117 -3.12 2.88 9.16
N GLU A 118 -2.49 2.17 10.10
CA GLU A 118 -2.98 0.90 10.62
C GLU A 118 -4.15 1.17 11.59
N LYS A 119 -5.16 0.28 11.60
CA LYS A 119 -6.19 0.33 12.65
C LYS A 119 -5.46 0.33 13.99
N CYS A 120 -5.78 1.31 14.86
CA CYS A 120 -5.24 1.36 16.21
C CYS A 120 -5.51 0.02 16.92
N LYS A 121 -4.52 -0.89 16.92
CA LYS A 121 -4.49 -2.01 17.86
C LYS A 121 -4.22 -1.35 19.19
N TRP A 122 -5.27 -1.21 20.01
CA TRP A 122 -5.10 -0.99 21.43
C TRP A 122 -4.21 -2.14 21.92
N LEU A 123 -2.92 -1.86 22.10
CA LEU A 123 -2.00 -2.76 22.75
C LEU A 123 -2.45 -2.83 24.19
N MET A 124 -3.37 -3.74 24.47
CA MET A 124 -3.75 -4.12 25.81
C MET A 124 -2.46 -4.51 26.53
N PRO A 125 -2.10 -3.86 27.66
CA PRO A 125 -0.96 -4.29 28.45
C PRO A 125 -1.08 -5.78 28.71
N SER A 126 -0.02 -6.56 28.48
CA SER A 126 -0.03 -8.04 28.48
C SER A 126 -0.63 -8.67 29.75
N HIS A 127 -0.67 -7.91 30.84
CA HIS A 127 -1.24 -8.29 32.12
C HIS A 127 -2.78 -8.22 32.18
N VAL A 128 -3.42 -7.40 31.33
CA VAL A 128 -4.88 -7.16 31.37
C VAL A 128 -5.55 -7.95 30.26
N LYS A 129 -6.03 -9.16 30.60
CA LYS A 129 -6.66 -10.07 29.63
C LYS A 129 -8.12 -9.75 29.29
N LYS A 130 -8.84 -9.03 30.16
CA LYS A 130 -10.21 -8.54 29.95
C LYS A 130 -10.45 -7.27 30.75
N ILE A 131 -11.02 -6.24 30.10
CA ILE A 131 -11.56 -5.07 30.79
C ILE A 131 -13.08 -5.27 30.88
N PRO A 132 -13.67 -5.43 32.08
CA PRO A 132 -15.11 -5.53 32.22
C PRO A 132 -15.76 -4.20 31.83
N ALA A 133 -16.87 -4.27 31.10
CA ALA A 133 -17.69 -3.09 30.84
C ALA A 133 -18.29 -2.61 32.17
N ALA A 134 -18.10 -1.33 32.49
CA ALA A 134 -18.67 -0.68 33.66
C ALA A 134 -19.42 0.58 33.23
N PRO A 135 -20.52 0.97 33.92
CA PRO A 135 -21.16 2.26 33.71
C PRO A 135 -20.15 3.40 33.90
N VAL A 136 -20.28 4.48 33.13
CA VAL A 136 -19.35 5.64 33.18
C VAL A 136 -19.18 6.18 34.60
N ALA A 137 -20.26 6.17 35.40
CA ALA A 137 -20.24 6.59 36.80
C ALA A 137 -19.32 5.75 37.70
N MET A 138 -18.97 4.52 37.29
CA MET A 138 -18.10 3.60 38.02
C MET A 138 -16.66 3.55 37.45
N ILE A 139 -16.36 4.33 36.41
CA ILE A 139 -15.02 4.39 35.82
C ILE A 139 -14.18 5.43 36.57
N ASP A 140 -13.07 4.98 37.16
CA ASP A 140 -12.11 5.88 37.79
C ASP A 140 -11.18 6.52 36.74
N PHE A 141 -11.46 7.77 36.39
CA PHE A 141 -10.68 8.61 35.46
C PHE A 141 -9.46 9.27 36.11
N SER A 142 -9.13 8.96 37.36
CA SER A 142 -7.92 9.51 37.98
C SER A 142 -6.67 9.08 37.23
N SER A 143 -5.71 10.01 37.11
CA SER A 143 -4.46 9.77 36.38
C SER A 143 -3.65 8.63 37.01
N ALA A 144 -2.82 7.97 36.21
CA ALA A 144 -1.94 6.90 36.70
C ALA A 144 -1.07 7.36 37.89
N LYS A 145 -0.63 8.63 37.89
CA LYS A 145 0.13 9.25 38.98
C LYS A 145 -0.70 9.31 40.27
N SER A 146 -1.96 9.75 40.18
CA SER A 146 -2.87 9.82 41.34
C SER A 146 -3.20 8.43 41.88
N LYS A 147 -3.42 7.44 41.00
CA LYS A 147 -3.65 6.04 41.40
C LYS A 147 -2.45 5.44 42.13
N LYS A 148 -1.23 5.67 41.61
CA LYS A 148 0.00 5.22 42.26
C LYS A 148 0.15 5.85 43.65
N GLN A 149 -0.06 7.16 43.76
CA GLN A 149 0.06 7.86 45.05
C GLN A 149 -0.92 7.31 46.10
N LYS A 150 -2.19 7.11 45.74
CA LYS A 150 -3.20 6.49 46.62
C LYS A 150 -2.81 5.07 47.04
N LEU A 151 -2.20 4.29 46.14
CA LEU A 151 -1.72 2.93 46.44
C LEU A 151 -0.54 2.98 47.42
N ASP A 152 0.43 3.86 47.17
CA ASP A 152 1.61 4.05 48.01
C ASP A 152 1.19 4.53 49.43
N ASP A 153 0.24 5.48 49.52
CA ASP A 153 -0.33 5.96 50.80
C ASP A 153 -1.08 4.85 51.56
N ALA A 154 -1.83 4.00 50.84
CA ALA A 154 -2.55 2.87 51.45
C ALA A 154 -1.63 1.75 51.93
N ILE A 155 -0.49 1.54 51.26
CA ILE A 155 0.55 0.60 51.69
C ILE A 155 1.27 1.14 52.93
N ALA A 156 1.63 2.43 52.93
CA ALA A 156 2.24 3.09 54.08
C ALA A 156 1.32 3.15 55.31
N GLY A 157 0.00 3.26 55.10
CA GLY A 157 -1.00 3.22 56.17
C GLY A 157 -1.21 1.82 56.79
N ARG A 158 -0.87 0.72 56.07
CA ARG A 158 -1.01 -0.65 56.59
C ARG A 158 0.15 -1.11 57.45
N THR A 159 1.31 -0.47 57.36
CA THR A 159 2.48 -0.77 58.21
C THR A 159 2.37 -0.21 59.64
N GLY A 160 1.22 0.38 60.02
CA GLY A 160 1.00 1.04 61.31
C GLY A 160 0.12 0.31 62.33
N PHE A 161 -0.26 -0.96 62.10
CA PHE A 161 -1.02 -1.74 63.08
C PHE A 161 -0.46 -3.15 63.21
N GLN A 162 0.32 -3.38 64.28
CA GLN A 162 0.08 -4.38 65.34
C GLN A 162 1.40 -4.71 66.06
N LEU A 163 1.43 -4.44 67.37
CA LEU A 163 2.18 -5.08 68.48
C LEU A 163 3.70 -5.28 68.37
#